data_AF-A0A430KUV5-F1
#
_entry.id   AF-A0A430KUV5-F1
#
_cell.length_a   1.000
_cell.length_b   1.000
_cell.length_c   1.000
_cell.angle_alpha   90.00
_cell.angle_beta   90.00
_cell.angle_gamma   90.00
#
_symmetry.space_group_name_H-M   'P 1'
#
loop_
_entity.id
_entity.type
_entity.pdbx_description
1 polymer ?
#
loop_
_entity_poly.entity_id
_entity_poly.type
_entity_poly.pdbx_seq_one_letter_code
_entity_poly.pdbx_strand_id
1 'polypeptide(L)'
;MPTYDYRCETTGDIYEVRHPMTLKISSWADLCDIGGFNSGTIPLNAAVTKLLNTADMISHTPRQKSKPQPCTECAGCHQDCGS
;
A
#
# COMPACT_ATOMS: atom_id res chain seq x y z
N MET A 1 13.51 20.95 2.70
CA MET A 1 13.62 19.48 2.74
C MET A 1 12.48 18.89 1.93
N PRO A 2 12.78 18.10 0.87
CA PRO A 2 11.76 17.49 0.00
C PRO A 2 11.02 16.35 0.69
N THR A 3 9.86 16.02 0.13
CA THR A 3 8.98 14.95 0.60
C THR A 3 8.93 13.86 -0.47
N TYR A 4 8.87 12.61 -0.03
CA TYR A 4 8.87 11.44 -0.90
C TYR A 4 7.88 10.40 -0.39
N ASP A 5 7.15 9.79 -1.32
CA ASP A 5 6.26 8.68 -1.05
C ASP A 5 6.99 7.35 -1.16
N TYR A 6 6.76 6.46 -0.20
CA TYR A 6 7.28 5.10 -0.19
C TYR A 6 6.15 4.10 -0.02
N ARG A 7 6.18 3.04 -0.81
CA ARG A 7 5.27 1.91 -0.68
C ARG A 7 5.93 0.80 0.13
N CYS A 8 5.24 0.30 1.15
CA CYS A 8 5.64 -0.93 1.84
C CYS A 8 5.22 -2.15 1.01
N GLU A 9 6.14 -3.02 0.60
CA GLU A 9 5.80 -4.18 -0.22
C GLU A 9 5.04 -5.27 0.58
N THR A 10 5.21 -5.31 1.90
CA THR A 10 4.51 -6.27 2.77
C THR A 10 3.03 -5.97 2.90
N THR A 11 2.65 -4.69 2.99
CA THR A 11 1.25 -4.31 3.18
C THR A 11 0.61 -3.68 1.95
N GLY A 12 1.41 -3.13 1.05
CA GLY A 12 0.97 -2.34 -0.10
C GLY A 12 0.60 -0.90 0.23
N ASP A 13 0.71 -0.49 1.50
CA ASP A 13 0.37 0.85 1.97
C ASP A 13 1.45 1.88 1.56
N ILE A 14 1.05 3.14 1.35
CA ILE A 14 1.92 4.25 0.95
C ILE A 14 2.14 5.18 2.15
N TYR A 15 3.39 5.56 2.37
CA TYR A 15 3.83 6.42 3.47
C TYR A 15 4.64 7.59 2.93
N GLU A 16 4.22 8.79 3.29
CA GLU A 16 4.90 10.03 2.94
C GLU A 16 5.96 10.37 4.01
N VAL A 17 7.21 10.60 3.59
CA VAL A 17 8.30 11.01 4.49
C VAL A 17 9.11 12.17 3.95
N ARG A 18 9.62 12.99 4.86
CA ARG A 18 10.41 14.19 4.53
C ARG A 18 11.87 14.00 4.92
N HIS A 19 12.76 13.89 3.93
CA HIS A 19 14.19 13.64 4.19
C HIS A 19 15.08 14.23 3.09
N PRO A 20 16.38 14.46 3.34
CA PRO A 20 17.31 14.88 2.29
C PRO A 20 17.53 13.75 1.27
N MET A 21 17.71 14.09 0.00
CA MET A 21 17.87 13.11 -1.08
C MET A 21 19.10 12.21 -0.96
N THR A 22 20.11 12.64 -0.18
CA THR A 22 21.32 11.85 0.13
C THR A 22 21.03 10.65 1.02
N LEU A 23 19.92 10.67 1.77
CA LEU A 23 19.51 9.59 2.64
C LEU A 23 18.83 8.48 1.80
N LYS A 24 19.40 7.28 1.86
CA LYS A 24 18.86 6.09 1.21
C LYS A 24 17.99 5.32 2.19
N ILE A 25 16.73 5.13 1.80
CA ILE A 25 15.76 4.33 2.53
C ILE A 25 15.52 3.07 1.70
N SER A 26 15.62 1.89 2.32
CA SER A 26 15.39 0.61 1.64
C SER A 26 14.63 -0.40 2.50
N SER A 27 14.47 -0.12 3.79
CA SER A 27 13.71 -0.95 4.72
C SER A 27 12.64 -0.16 5.47
N TRP A 28 11.67 -0.89 6.02
CA TRP A 28 10.65 -0.31 6.90
C TRP A 28 11.26 0.31 8.17
N ALA A 29 12.34 -0.27 8.70
CA ALA A 29 13.07 0.31 9.84
C ALA A 29 13.54 1.75 9.56
N ASP A 30 14.10 1.99 8.37
CA ASP A 30 14.56 3.33 7.98
C ASP A 30 13.38 4.31 7.89
N LEU A 31 12.24 3.89 7.32
CA LEU A 31 11.03 4.71 7.27
C LEU A 31 10.50 5.06 8.67
N CYS A 32 10.49 4.10 9.58
CA CYS A 32 10.07 4.31 10.96
C CYS A 32 10.96 5.33 11.68
N ASP A 33 12.28 5.24 11.50
CA ASP A 33 13.25 6.16 12.12
C ASP A 33 13.06 7.60 11.63
N ILE A 34 12.87 7.77 10.32
CA ILE A 34 12.79 9.09 9.67
C ILE A 34 11.39 9.70 9.83
N GLY A 35 10.35 8.90 9.65
CA GLY A 35 8.95 9.32 9.67
C GLY A 35 8.30 9.27 11.05
N GLY A 36 8.98 8.71 12.05
CA GLY A 36 8.42 8.52 13.40
C GLY A 36 7.26 7.51 13.45
N PHE A 37 7.20 6.57 12.51
CA PHE A 37 6.16 5.55 12.47
C PHE A 37 6.44 4.42 13.46
N ASN A 38 5.39 3.83 14.02
CA ASN A 38 5.52 2.60 14.81
C ASN A 38 5.59 1.38 13.87
N SER A 39 6.50 0.44 14.15
CA SER A 39 6.62 -0.79 13.35
C SER A 39 5.33 -1.60 13.33
N GLY A 40 4.56 -1.58 14.43
CA GLY A 40 3.27 -2.26 14.55
C GLY A 40 3.38 -3.73 14.15
N THR A 41 2.62 -4.12 13.13
CA THR A 41 2.59 -5.48 12.56
C THR A 41 3.51 -5.65 11.34
N ILE A 42 4.15 -4.58 10.86
CA ILE A 42 5.02 -4.61 9.68
C ILE A 42 6.43 -4.98 10.16
N PRO A 43 7.05 -6.03 9.59
CA PRO A 43 8.37 -6.44 10.01
C PRO A 43 9.41 -5.38 9.60
N LEU A 44 10.36 -5.07 10.47
CA LEU A 44 11.36 -4.00 10.26
C LEU A 44 12.25 -4.23 9.04
N ASN A 45 12.44 -5.48 8.63
CA ASN A 45 13.17 -5.87 7.42
C ASN A 45 12.29 -5.89 6.16
N ALA A 46 11.03 -5.43 6.24
CA ALA A 46 10.17 -5.30 5.06
C ALA A 46 10.81 -4.35 4.05
N ALA A 47 10.81 -4.76 2.79
CA ALA A 47 11.29 -3.95 1.68
C ALA A 47 10.30 -2.80 1.41
N VAL A 48 10.85 -1.62 1.14
CA VAL A 48 10.08 -0.42 0.80
C VAL A 48 10.57 0.16 -0.52
N THR A 49 9.65 0.60 -1.36
CA THR A 49 9.94 1.12 -2.70
C THR A 49 9.61 2.60 -2.75
N LYS A 50 10.59 3.43 -3.12
CA LYS A 50 10.36 4.86 -3.35
C LYS A 50 9.51 5.06 -4.60
N LEU A 51 8.37 5.72 -4.45
CA LEU A 51 7.56 6.16 -5.57
C LEU A 51 8.14 7.48 -6.08
N LEU A 52 8.81 7.42 -7.23
CA LEU A 52 9.16 8.63 -7.97
C LEU A 52 7.93 9.02 -8.77
N ASN A 53 7.53 10.29 -8.71
CA ASN A 53 6.34 10.85 -9.38
C ASN A 53 6.47 10.89 -10.92
N THR A 54 7.16 9.93 -11.51
CA THR A 54 7.20 9.62 -12.94
C THR A 54 6.11 8.62 -13.22
N ALA A 55 5.17 9.01 -14.07
CA ALA A 55 4.07 8.22 -14.57
C ALA A 55 4.51 6.87 -15.18
N ASP A 56 4.82 5.89 -14.34
CA ASP A 56 5.07 4.51 -14.72
C ASP A 56 3.95 3.63 -14.19
N MET A 57 3.01 3.39 -15.08
CA MET A 57 1.89 2.50 -14.89
C MET A 57 2.40 1.07 -14.74
N ILE A 58 2.50 0.57 -13.51
CA ILE A 58 2.49 -0.88 -13.28
C ILE A 58 1.48 -1.21 -12.19
N SER A 59 0.38 -1.77 -12.69
CA SER A 59 -0.79 -2.32 -12.02
C SER A 59 -0.55 -2.96 -10.67
N HIS A 60 -1.02 -2.36 -9.58
CA HIS A 60 -1.43 -3.14 -8.41
C HIS A 60 -2.67 -2.50 -7.79
N THR A 61 -3.83 -3.11 -8.07
CA THR A 61 -5.02 -2.95 -7.26
C THR A 61 -4.66 -3.11 -5.78
N PRO A 62 -5.06 -2.21 -4.87
CA PRO A 62 -4.90 -2.45 -3.45
C PRO A 62 -5.72 -3.69 -3.11
N ARG A 63 -5.05 -4.81 -2.83
CA ARG A 63 -5.67 -6.03 -2.33
C ARG A 63 -6.12 -5.77 -0.90
N GLN A 64 -7.32 -5.21 -0.79
CA GLN A 64 -8.33 -5.46 0.23
C GLN A 64 -7.79 -5.79 1.62
N LYS A 65 -7.54 -4.74 2.43
CA LYS A 65 -7.71 -4.83 3.88
C LYS A 65 -9.13 -4.37 4.22
N SER A 66 -10.09 -5.25 4.02
CA SER A 66 -11.31 -5.25 4.82
C SER A 66 -11.72 -6.70 5.03
N LYS A 67 -11.93 -7.05 6.29
CA LYS A 67 -12.61 -8.22 6.87
C LYS A 67 -13.31 -9.16 5.88
N PRO A 68 -13.40 -10.48 6.16
CA PRO A 68 -14.45 -11.29 5.54
C PRO A 68 -15.80 -10.64 5.88
N GLN A 69 -16.39 -9.92 4.93
CA GLN A 69 -17.79 -9.56 5.00
C GLN A 69 -18.55 -10.76 4.45
N PRO A 70 -19.41 -11.42 5.24
CA PRO A 70 -20.42 -12.29 4.68
C PRO A 70 -21.44 -11.39 4.00
N CYS A 71 -21.30 -11.18 2.69
CA CYS A 71 -22.38 -10.62 1.89
C CYS A 71 -23.43 -11.72 1.71
N THR A 72 -24.20 -11.95 2.78
CA THR A 72 -25.54 -12.51 2.69
C THR A 72 -26.45 -11.41 2.19
N GLU A 73 -26.57 -11.28 0.87
CA GLU A 73 -27.72 -10.61 0.27
C GLU A 73 -28.07 -11.27 -1.07
N CYS A 74 -29.16 -12.02 -0.99
CA CYS A 74 -29.88 -12.65 -2.07
C CYS A 74 -30.58 -11.57 -2.91
N ALA A 75 -30.22 -11.44 -4.19
CA ALA A 75 -31.09 -10.81 -5.20
C ALA A 75 -30.71 -11.35 -6.59
N GLY A 76 -31.59 -12.18 -7.13
CA GLY A 76 -31.34 -12.98 -8.31
C GLY A 76 -31.17 -12.18 -9.61
N CYS A 77 -30.45 -12.80 -10.54
CA CYS A 77 -30.69 -12.63 -11.96
C CYS A 77 -30.85 -14.03 -12.56
N HIS A 78 -32.10 -14.51 -12.49
CA HIS A 78 -32.64 -15.50 -13.40
C HIS A 78 -32.93 -14.76 -14.70
N GLN A 79 -32.10 -14.96 -15.73
CA GLN A 79 -32.43 -14.55 -17.10
C GLN A 79 -32.67 -15.81 -17.93
N ASP A 80 -33.80 -16.45 -17.65
CA ASP A 80 -34.62 -17.10 -18.67
C ASP A 80 -35.86 -16.21 -18.85
N CYS A 81 -36.04 -15.68 -20.05
CA CYS A 81 -37.30 -15.13 -20.52
C CYS A 81 -37.27 -15.24 -22.04
N GLY A 82 -37.95 -16.28 -22.55
CA GLY A 82 -38.10 -16.52 -23.97
C GLY A 82 -39.10 -15.58 -24.65
N SER A 83 -39.02 -15.53 -25.98
CA SER A 83 -40.19 -15.56 -26.86
C SER A 83 -39.78 -15.94 -28.29
#